data_AF-A0A1G8HMS4-F1
#
_entry.id   AF-A0A1G8HMS4-F1
#
_cell.length_a   1.000
_cell.length_b   1.000
_cell.length_c   1.000
_cell.angle_alpha   90.00
_cell.angle_beta   90.00
_cell.angle_gamma   90.00
#
_symmetry.space_group_name_H-M   'P 1'
#
loop_
_entity.id
_entity.type
_entity.pdbx_description
1 polymer ?
#
loop_
_entity_poly.entity_id
_entity_poly.type
_entity_poly.pdbx_seq_one_letter_code
_entity_poly.pdbx_strand_id
1 'polypeptide(L)' 'MVGVLMNEKEAQEMEYLLKKELEELICDMDDDEVDPFVKKALEEKYQIILNLLKRFVSPKESLYYVNNRRKR' A
#
# COMPACT_ATOMS: atom_id res chain seq x y z
N MET A 1 -9.58 -14.28 -10.31
CA MET A 1 -9.04 -13.88 -9.00
C MET A 1 -8.33 -15.09 -8.41
N VAL A 2 -7.08 -14.95 -7.95
CA VAL A 2 -6.31 -16.05 -7.36
C VAL A 2 -6.45 -15.95 -5.83
N GLY A 3 -6.91 -17.03 -5.19
CA GLY A 3 -7.01 -17.12 -3.73
C GLY A 3 -5.68 -17.53 -3.11
N VAL A 4 -5.48 -17.15 -1.85
CA VAL A 4 -4.31 -17.54 -1.04
C VAL A 4 -4.85 -18.14 0.26
N LEU A 5 -4.29 -19.28 0.66
CA LEU A 5 -4.67 -19.97 1.89
C LEU A 5 -3.74 -19.53 3.01
N MET A 6 -4.31 -18.88 4.03
CA MET A 6 -3.60 -18.29 5.16
C MET A 6 -4.41 -18.57 6.43
N ASN A 7 -3.72 -18.75 7.55
CA ASN A 7 -4.34 -18.72 8.86
C ASN A 7 -4.58 -17.27 9.33
N GLU A 8 -5.34 -17.08 10.41
CA GLU A 8 -5.68 -15.75 10.93
C GLU A 8 -4.45 -14.91 11.29
N LYS A 9 -3.42 -15.55 11.88
CA LYS A 9 -2.19 -14.87 12.27
C LYS A 9 -1.37 -14.43 11.04
N GLU A 10 -1.28 -15.28 10.03
CA GLU A 10 -0.64 -14.95 8.76
C GLU A 10 -1.37 -13.81 8.05
N ALA A 11 -2.71 -13.81 8.06
CA ALA A 11 -3.50 -12.74 7.48
C ALA A 11 -3.27 -11.40 8.20
N GLN A 12 -3.18 -11.40 9.54
CA GLN A 12 -2.88 -10.21 10.35
C GLN A 12 -1.47 -9.67 10.09
N GLU A 13 -0.46 -10.54 10.03
CA GLU A 13 0.91 -10.14 9.72
C GLU A 13 1.02 -9.59 8.29
N MET A 14 0.34 -10.21 7.32
CA MET A 14 0.28 -9.69 5.96
C MET A 14 -0.39 -8.33 5.91
N GLU A 15 -1.50 -8.13 6.62
CA GLU A 15 -2.14 -6.83 6.73
C GLU A 15 -1.17 -5.78 7.28
N TYR A 16 -0.46 -6.10 8.37
CA TYR A 16 0.52 -5.21 9.00
C TYR A 16 1.64 -4.82 8.04
N LEU A 17 2.23 -5.80 7.34
CA LEU A 17 3.31 -5.56 6.38
C LEU A 17 2.86 -4.69 5.21
N LEU A 18 1.67 -4.94 4.67
CA LEU A 18 1.11 -4.16 3.56
C LEU A 18 0.79 -2.71 3.98
N LYS A 19 0.31 -2.51 5.21
CA LYS A 19 0.08 -1.17 5.76
C LYS A 19 1.38 -0.39 5.88
N LYS A 20 2.42 -1.02 6.45
CA LYS A 20 3.75 -0.41 6.61
C LYS A 20 4.39 -0.06 5.26
N GLU A 21 4.35 -0.98 4.31
CA GLU A 21 4.88 -0.76 2.96
C GLU A 21 4.19 0.43 2.26
N LEU A 22 2.87 0.60 2.42
CA LEU A 22 2.18 1.78 1.87
C LEU A 22 2.62 3.08 2.51
N GLU A 23 2.89 3.09 3.81
CA GLU A 23 3.37 4.28 4.53
C GLU A 23 4.77 4.67 4.05
N GLU A 24 5.66 3.69 3.89
CA GLU A 24 7.01 3.88 3.35
C GLU A 24 6.95 4.38 1.90
N LEU A 25 6.14 3.77 1.03
CA LEU A 25 5.99 4.21 -0.36
C LEU A 25 5.44 5.64 -0.48
N ILE A 26 4.48 6.02 0.37
CA ILE A 26 3.98 7.41 0.39
C ILE A 26 5.12 8.36 0.76
N CYS A 27 5.91 8.01 1.79
CA CYS A 27 7.04 8.80 2.23
C CYS A 27 8.11 8.94 1.13
N ASP A 28 8.46 7.86 0.44
CA ASP A 28 9.47 7.86 -0.63
C ASP A 28 9.03 8.67 -1.87
N MET A 29 7.72 8.72 -2.15
CA MET A 29 7.18 9.51 -3.28
C MET A 29 7.16 11.01 -2.98
N ASP A 30 7.00 11.39 -1.71
CA ASP A 30 7.01 12.78 -1.23
C ASP A 30 8.41 13.42 -1.34
N ASP A 31 9.48 12.63 -1.47
CA ASP A 31 10.84 13.16 -1.59
C ASP A 31 11.07 13.80 -2.98
N ASP A 32 11.29 15.12 -3.01
CA ASP A 32 11.53 15.93 -4.22
C ASP A 32 12.86 15.58 -4.93
N GLU A 33 13.80 14.93 -4.25
CA GLU A 33 15.10 14.55 -4.82
C GLU A 33 15.05 13.22 -5.61
N VAL A 34 13.93 12.49 -5.53
CA VAL A 34 13.77 11.20 -6.20
C VAL A 34 13.57 11.39 -7.71
N ASP A 35 14.36 10.65 -8.49
CA ASP A 35 14.29 10.65 -9.94
C ASP A 35 12.85 10.37 -10.44
N PRO A 36 12.33 11.13 -11.42
CA PRO A 36 10.96 10.96 -11.91
C PRO A 36 10.61 9.55 -12.40
N PHE A 37 11.58 8.80 -12.93
CA PHE A 37 11.41 7.41 -13.33
C PHE A 37 11.22 6.49 -12.11
N VAL A 38 11.97 6.75 -11.03
CA VAL A 38 11.81 6.05 -9.75
C VAL A 38 10.45 6.37 -9.13
N LYS A 39 10.00 7.65 -9.16
CA LYS A 39 8.65 8.02 -8.69
C LYS A 39 7.55 7.24 -9.40
N LYS A 40 7.66 7.07 -10.72
CA LYS A 40 6.70 6.27 -11.49
C LYS A 40 6.69 4.80 -11.05
N ALA A 41 7.86 4.21 -10.81
CA ALA A 41 7.95 2.84 -10.30
C ALA A 41 7.35 2.69 -8.88
N LEU A 42 7.56 3.69 -8.01
CA LEU A 42 6.95 3.74 -6.69
C LEU A 42 5.42 3.85 -6.77
N GLU A 43 4.88 4.65 -7.70
CA GLU A 43 3.44 4.75 -7.93
C GLU A 43 2.83 3.42 -8.41
N GLU A 44 3.49 2.75 -9.35
CA GLU A 44 3.05 1.43 -9.83
C GLU A 44 3.03 0.41 -8.69
N LYS A 45 4.09 0.40 -7.86
CA LYS A 45 4.18 -0.46 -6.68
C LYS A 45 3.08 -0.12 -5.65
N TYR A 46 2.84 1.16 -5.37
CA TYR A 46 1.77 1.62 -4.49
C TYR A 46 0.40 1.09 -4.91
N GLN A 47 0.07 1.14 -6.22
CA GLN A 47 -1.21 0.64 -6.71
C GLN A 47 -1.36 -0.88 -6.50
N ILE A 48 -0.28 -1.64 -6.70
CA ILE A 48 -0.27 -3.09 -6.49
C ILE A 48 -0.51 -3.41 -5.00
N ILE A 49 0.25 -2.77 -4.11
CA ILE A 49 0.15 -3.00 -2.66
C ILE A 49 -1.21 -2.56 -2.12
N LEU A 50 -1.74 -1.41 -2.56
CA LEU A 50 -3.06 -0.93 -2.16
C LEU A 50 -4.17 -1.90 -2.56
N ASN A 51 -4.09 -2.46 -3.77
CA ASN A 51 -5.05 -3.46 -4.23
C ASN A 51 -4.92 -4.80 -3.51
N LEU A 52 -3.73 -5.13 -3.04
CA LEU A 52 -3.51 -6.31 -2.19
C LEU A 52 -4.09 -6.08 -0.79
N LEU A 53 -3.84 -4.92 -0.16
CA LEU A 53 -4.35 -4.56 1.16
C LEU A 53 -5.89 -4.58 1.23
N LYS A 54 -6.58 -4.14 0.17
CA LYS A 54 -8.05 -4.19 0.07
C LYS A 54 -8.65 -5.59 0.25
N ARG A 55 -7.84 -6.66 0.14
CA ARG A 55 -8.27 -8.03 0.40
C ARG A 55 -8.26 -8.41 1.88
N PHE A 56 -7.53 -7.66 2.70
CA PHE A 56 -7.35 -7.90 4.13
C PHE A 56 -8.17 -6.92 4.99
N VAL A 57 -8.33 -5.66 4.53
CA VAL A 57 -8.97 -4.60 5.33
C VAL A 57 -10.36 -4.22 4.85
N SER A 58 -11.12 -3.57 5.73
CA SER A 58 -12.40 -2.96 5.36
C SER A 58 -12.23 -1.79 4.37
N PRO A 59 -13.25 -1.47 3.56
CA PRO A 59 -13.19 -0.34 2.64
C PRO A 59 -12.86 1.00 3.32
N LYS A 60 -13.34 1.20 4.55
CA LYS A 60 -13.06 2.41 5.35
C LYS A 60 -11.58 2.58 5.67
N GLU A 61 -10.91 1.49 6.01
CA GLU A 61 -9.47 1.52 6.28
C GLU A 61 -8.67 1.72 5.00
N SER A 62 -9.07 1.11 3.89
CA SER A 62 -8.38 1.33 2.60
C SER A 62 -8.45 2.80 2.14
N LEU A 63 -9.52 3.53 2.49
CA LEU A 63 -9.68 4.95 2.16
C LEU A 63 -8.68 5.85 2.90
N TYR A 64 -8.17 5.44 4.06
CA TYR A 64 -7.14 6.20 4.78
C TYR A 64 -5.89 6.39 3.92
N TYR A 65 -5.40 5.29 3.32
CA TYR A 65 -4.22 5.30 2.46
C TYR A 65 -4.43 6.03 1.14
N VAL A 66 -5.65 6.00 0.60
CA VAL A 66 -6.03 6.78 -0.60
C VAL A 66 -6.05 8.28 -0.28
N ASN A 67 -6.58 8.65 0.88
CA ASN A 67 -6.72 10.06 1.28
C ASN A 67 -5.39 10.68 1.68
N ASN A 68 -4.50 9.94 2.34
CA ASN A 68 -3.16 10.43 2.67
C ASN A 68 -2.36 10.81 1.40
N ARG A 69 -2.52 10.04 0.31
CA ARG A 69 -1.93 10.38 -0.99
C ARG A 69 -2.56 11.60 -1.68
N ARG A 70 -3.81 11.96 -1.35
CA ARG A 70 -4.52 13.10 -1.96
C ARG A 70 -4.38 14.41 -1.18
N LYS A 71 -4.09 14.33 0.11
CA LYS A 71 -4.00 15.48 1.01
C LYS A 71 -2.64 16.18 0.98
N ARG A 72 -1.68 15.68 0.20
CA ARG A 72 -0.33 16.19 0.11
C ARG A 72 0.03 16.44 -1.35
#